data_AF-A0A940CJ63-F1
#
_entry.id   AF-A0A940CJ63-F1
#
_cell.length_a   1.000
_cell.length_b   1.000
_cell.length_c   1.000
_cell.angle_alpha   90.00
_cell.angle_beta   90.00
_cell.angle_gamma   90.00
#
_symmetry.space_group_name_H-M   'P 1'
#
loop_
_entity.id
_entity.type
_entity.pdbx_description
1 polymer ?
#
loop_
_entity_poly.entity_id
_entity_poly.type
_entity_poly.pdbx_seq_one_letter_code
_entity_poly.pdbx_strand_id
1 'polypeptide(L)' 'MNKINHVAIIMDGNGRWGKKKRKSRNFGHLNGIKIIEKLVKDSIKIKIPILTFYVFSTENWKRPKSEINF' A
#
# COMPACT_ATOMS: atom_id res chain seq x y z
N MET A 1 -19.08 -19.44 12.69
CA MET A 1 -18.37 -18.14 12.71
C MET A 1 -18.38 -17.56 11.30
N ASN A 2 -18.67 -16.27 11.14
CA ASN A 2 -18.62 -15.62 9.84
C ASN A 2 -17.17 -15.59 9.33
N LYS A 3 -16.94 -16.20 8.17
CA LYS A 3 -15.63 -16.21 7.52
C LYS A 3 -15.36 -14.84 6.91
N ILE A 4 -14.17 -14.29 7.13
CA ILE A 4 -13.75 -13.05 6.49
C ILE A 4 -13.56 -13.33 5.00
N ASN A 5 -14.40 -12.71 4.17
CA ASN A 5 -14.36 -12.89 2.72
C ASN A 5 -13.69 -11.72 1.99
N HIS A 6 -13.62 -10.54 2.62
CA HIS A 6 -13.09 -9.34 1.99
C HIS A 6 -12.37 -8.47 3.03
N VAL A 7 -11.17 -8.02 2.68
CA VAL A 7 -10.42 -7.03 3.45
C VAL A 7 -10.04 -5.86 2.54
N ALA A 8 -10.35 -4.64 2.98
CA ALA A 8 -9.88 -3.41 2.37
C ALA A 8 -8.72 -2.83 3.18
N ILE A 9 -7.66 -2.38 2.51
CA ILE A 9 -6.40 -1.97 3.12
C ILE A 9 -6.03 -0.57 2.63
N ILE A 10 -5.85 0.36 3.56
CA ILE A 10 -5.29 1.68 3.29
C ILE A 10 -3.78 1.63 3.50
N MET A 11 -3.02 1.84 2.44
CA MET A 11 -1.56 1.67 2.45
C MET A 11 -0.82 2.97 2.80
N ASP A 12 -1.10 3.49 3.98
CA ASP A 12 -0.49 4.73 4.44
C ASP A 12 0.90 4.49 5.06
N GLY A 13 1.72 5.54 5.13
CA GLY A 13 2.98 5.56 5.85
C GLY A 13 4.23 5.35 5.00
N ASN A 14 4.11 4.91 3.74
CA ASN A 14 5.23 4.64 2.85
C ASN A 14 6.23 5.81 2.76
N GLY A 15 5.73 7.02 2.45
CA GLY A 15 6.58 8.21 2.36
C GLY A 15 7.21 8.64 3.70
N ARG A 16 6.53 8.41 4.84
CA ARG A 16 7.07 8.67 6.19
C ARG A 16 8.17 7.66 6.54
N TRP A 17 7.97 6.40 6.18
CA TRP A 17 8.93 5.33 6.40
C TRP A 17 10.22 5.55 5.59
N GLY A 18 10.11 5.93 4.31
CA GLY A 18 11.27 6.27 3.47
C GLY A 18 12.12 7.39 4.08
N LYS A 19 11.47 8.47 4.53
CA LYS A 19 12.15 9.59 5.22
C LYS A 19 12.85 9.15 6.51
N LYS A 20 12.21 8.33 7.36
CA LYS A 20 12.82 7.79 8.60
C LYS A 20 14.09 6.97 8.33
N LYS A 21 14.19 6.35 7.15
CA LYS A 21 15.37 5.59 6.72
C LYS A 21 16.43 6.45 6.01
N ARG A 22 16.30 7.79 6.06
CA ARG A 22 17.16 8.74 5.31
C ARG A 22 17.17 8.45 3.80
N LYS A 23 16.04 8.01 3.25
CA LYS A 23 15.80 7.73 1.82
C LYS A 23 14.66 8.59 1.28
N SER A 24 14.41 8.53 -0.02
CA SER A 24 13.32 9.26 -0.67
C SER A 24 11.94 8.70 -0.30
N ARG A 25 10.88 9.49 -0.52
CA ARG A 25 9.49 9.01 -0.38
C ARG A 25 9.21 7.86 -1.35
N ASN A 26 9.71 8.00 -2.57
CA ASN A 26 9.66 7.01 -3.66
C ASN A 26 10.27 5.66 -3.26
N PHE A 27 11.42 5.68 -2.57
CA PHE A 27 11.99 4.46 -1.99
C PHE A 27 11.02 3.79 -1.00
N GLY A 28 10.31 4.57 -0.19
CA GLY A 28 9.25 4.07 0.68
C GLY A 28 8.10 3.43 -0.09
N HIS A 29 7.64 4.06 -1.18
CA HIS A 29 6.60 3.51 -2.05
C HIS A 29 7.01 2.17 -2.70
N LEU A 30 8.25 2.07 -3.19
CA LEU A 30 8.79 0.81 -3.73
C LEU A 30 8.83 -0.31 -2.68
N ASN A 31 9.13 0.02 -1.42
CA ASN A 31 9.06 -0.96 -0.34
C ASN A 31 7.61 -1.36 -0.03
N GLY A 32 6.66 -0.43 -0.17
CA GLY A 32 5.23 -0.73 -0.06
C GLY A 32 4.78 -1.84 -1.02
N ILE A 33 5.30 -1.87 -2.26
CA ILE A 33 4.98 -2.92 -3.24
C ILE A 33 5.36 -4.32 -2.72
N LYS A 34 6.55 -4.45 -2.10
CA LYS A 34 6.99 -5.72 -1.51
C LYS A 34 6.07 -6.20 -0.38
N ILE A 35 5.49 -5.26 0.36
CA ILE A 35 4.51 -5.58 1.41
C ILE A 35 3.19 -6.06 0.80
N ILE A 36 2.73 -5.45 -0.29
CA ILE A 36 1.53 -5.90 -1.03
C ILE A 36 1.70 -7.35 -1.49
N GLU A 37 2.84 -7.68 -2.11
CA GLU A 37 3.12 -9.05 -2.56
C GLU A 37 3.05 -10.05 -1.40
N LYS A 38 3.59 -9.69 -0.23
CA LYS A 38 3.50 -10.51 0.98
C LYS A 38 2.04 -10.67 1.44
N LEU A 39 1.27 -9.57 1.49
CA LEU A 39 -0.13 -9.59 1.92
C LEU A 39 -0.99 -10.46 1.01
N VAL A 40 -0.80 -10.40 -0.31
CA VAL A 40 -1.49 -11.27 -1.28
C VAL A 40 -1.14 -12.74 -1.04
N LYS A 41 0.15 -13.06 -0.84
CA LYS A 41 0.57 -14.44 -0.51
C LYS A 41 -0.04 -14.93 0.79
N ASP A 42 -0.13 -14.06 1.79
CA ASP A 42 -0.71 -14.39 3.09
C ASP A 42 -2.24 -14.56 3.00
N SER A 43 -2.95 -13.74 2.23
CA SER A 43 -4.41 -13.87 2.03
C SER A 43 -4.80 -15.20 1.39
N ILE A 44 -3.99 -15.70 0.46
CA ILE A 44 -4.16 -17.02 -0.15
C ILE A 44 -4.06 -18.11 0.93
N LYS A 45 -3.03 -18.06 1.79
CA LYS A 45 -2.83 -19.06 2.86
C LYS A 45 -3.99 -19.10 3.84
N ILE A 46 -4.51 -17.93 4.22
CA ILE A 46 -5.62 -17.82 5.19
C ILE A 46 -7.01 -17.84 4.54
N LYS A 47 -7.07 -18.09 3.21
CA LYS A 47 -8.31 -18.25 2.43
C LYS A 47 -9.24 -17.02 2.50
N ILE A 48 -8.68 -15.81 2.43
CA ILE A 48 -9.42 -14.56 2.19
C ILE A 48 -9.45 -14.31 0.67
N PRO A 49 -10.62 -14.43 0.02
CA PRO A 49 -10.72 -14.39 -1.43
C PRO A 49 -10.59 -12.99 -2.04
N ILE A 50 -10.94 -11.93 -1.29
CA ILE A 50 -10.93 -10.56 -1.84
C ILE A 50 -10.05 -9.64 -0.99
N LEU A 51 -9.09 -8.98 -1.65
CA LEU A 51 -8.34 -7.86 -1.10
C LEU A 51 -8.57 -6.60 -1.95
N THR A 52 -8.81 -5.47 -1.30
CA THR A 52 -8.85 -4.16 -1.96
C THR A 52 -7.77 -3.28 -1.36
N PHE A 53 -6.97 -2.63 -2.20
CA PHE A 53 -5.90 -1.74 -1.77
C PHE A 53 -6.23 -0.30 -2.17
N TYR A 54 -6.16 0.61 -1.22
CA TYR A 54 -6.26 2.03 -1.49
C TYR A 54 -4.88 2.58 -1.90
N VAL A 55 -4.63 2.54 -3.21
CA VAL A 55 -3.33 2.87 -3.82
C VAL A 55 -3.16 4.36 -4.10
N PHE A 56 -4.24 5.02 -4.53
CA PHE A 56 -4.24 6.43 -4.92
C PHE A 56 -5.65 6.99 -4.81
N SER A 57 -5.81 8.16 -4.19
CA SER A 57 -7.10 8.84 -4.04
C SER A 57 -7.28 9.99 -5.01
N THR A 58 -8.53 10.42 -5.19
CA THR A 58 -8.88 11.65 -5.91
C THR A 58 -8.19 12.88 -5.31
N GLU A 59 -7.98 12.91 -3.99
CA GLU A 59 -7.29 14.00 -3.29
C GLU A 59 -5.77 13.95 -3.51
N ASN A 60 -5.21 12.79 -3.88
CA ASN A 60 -3.77 12.67 -4.12
C ASN A 60 -3.31 13.45 -5.37
N TRP A 61 -4.24 13.81 -6.28
CA TRP A 61 -3.96 14.75 -7.36
C TRP A 61 -3.56 16.16 -6.89
N LYS A 62 -3.84 16.51 -5.62
CA LYS A 62 -3.42 17.79 -5.03
C LYS A 62 -1.94 17.80 -4.56
N ARG A 63 -1.23 16.67 -4.68
CA ARG A 63 0.19 16.56 -4.28
C ARG A 63 1.13 17.18 -5.32
N PRO A 64 2.41 17.43 -4.98
CA PRO A 64 3.38 17.95 -5.95
C PRO A 64 3.47 17.07 -7.22
N LYS A 65 3.53 17.69 -8.41
CA LYS A 65 3.62 16.96 -9.69
C LYS A 65 4.79 15.98 -9.77
N SER A 66 5.91 16.30 -9.12
CA SER A 66 7.07 15.42 -9.03
C SER A 66 6.81 14.14 -8.21
N GLU A 67 5.85 14.15 -7.29
CA GLU A 67 5.40 12.95 -6.56
C GLU A 67 4.35 12.17 -7.37
N ILE A 68 3.53 12.84 -8.18
CA ILE A 68 2.50 12.20 -9.01
C ILE A 68 3.11 11.50 -10.24
N ASN A 69 4.15 12.11 -10.84
CA ASN A 69 4.81 11.58 -12.05
C ASN A 69 5.91 10.54 -11.77
N PHE A 70 6.03 10.09 -10.52
CA PHE A 70 6.96 9.03 -10.12
C PHE A 70 6.39 7.65 -10.48
#